data_AF-A0A698XPW0-F1
#
_entry.id   AF-A0A698XPW0-F1
#
_cell.length_a   1.000
_cell.length_b   1.000
_cell.length_c   1.000
_cell.angle_alpha   90.00
_cell.angle_beta   90.00
_cell.angle_gamma   90.00
#
_symmetry.space_group_name_H-M   'P 1'
#
loop_
_entity.id
_entity.type
_entity.pdbx_description
1 polymer ?
#
loop_
_entity_poly.entity_id
_entity_poly.type
_entity_poly.pdbx_seq_one_letter_code
_entity_poly.pdbx_strand_id
1 'polypeptide(L)'
;MPADYSAAPSEIVFPLTASSSTQEPCVFRYDNGPVKVKVPRRRGRPVGSKKIFPSKDHHLETKNEFHFVHMAGDNASSISDETRITIRKRVMANYMHLWKSFYTIESLTSLNPMTDYWIPLAFYDDAFLHLLIGCADSHNTRCMHFEERPIALRHMQKALSIIKTRIATMRAVADETIAVIATLAFVEKTRGSFDNWRIHMNGLKRLVDMRGGLVSLETKPMVMTKVFRADLCGSIDTVGVPFFSRHYLPSPAQATIDSKQTTTGFDALDAMLNLDDGIKQHITALEEATRLTSSLMMNKNNNQADAARIRFLVTRTQYTLLSTPKYPNTVLELSRLVLILYSENMVNESPPRLPICDVLIARFRDIWLTAGNIGISVPLQFKLWSLFVAASVISVVAEPLMDWYLAYIDETASQMRISEWSHLVDVFDMFLWDEKIHGRRYREIWDDAKRADPHEVLC
;
A
#
# COMPACT_ATOMS: atom_id res chain seq x y z
N MET A 1 -30.10 5.95 -36.63
CA MET A 1 -29.77 6.92 -35.55
C MET A 1 -29.84 6.15 -34.23
N PRO A 2 -28.73 5.75 -33.61
CA PRO A 2 -28.78 5.13 -32.30
C PRO A 2 -28.88 6.21 -31.21
N ALA A 3 -29.83 6.04 -30.29
CA ALA A 3 -30.02 6.92 -29.14
C ALA A 3 -28.96 6.64 -28.07
N ASP A 4 -28.27 7.71 -27.68
CA ASP A 4 -27.25 7.74 -26.65
C ASP A 4 -27.93 7.60 -25.26
N TYR A 5 -27.98 6.39 -24.71
CA TYR A 5 -28.43 6.16 -23.34
C TYR A 5 -27.28 6.41 -22.36
N SER A 6 -26.94 7.67 -22.16
CA SER A 6 -26.22 8.12 -20.98
C SER A 6 -27.14 7.95 -19.76
N ALA A 7 -26.98 6.87 -19.00
CA ALA A 7 -27.71 6.66 -17.76
C ALA A 7 -27.36 7.78 -16.76
N ALA A 8 -28.32 8.67 -16.50
CA ALA A 8 -28.22 9.67 -15.45
C ALA A 8 -27.94 8.99 -14.09
N PRO A 9 -27.04 9.53 -13.25
CA PRO A 9 -26.76 8.93 -11.96
C PRO A 9 -28.05 8.81 -11.15
N SER A 10 -28.18 7.73 -10.37
CA SER A 10 -29.39 7.46 -9.61
C SER A 10 -29.07 6.85 -8.25
N GLU A 11 -29.77 7.29 -7.21
CA GLU A 11 -29.64 6.76 -5.84
C GLU A 11 -30.84 5.87 -5.50
N ILE A 12 -30.58 4.74 -4.84
CA ILE A 12 -31.61 3.81 -4.36
C ILE A 12 -31.59 3.77 -2.83
N VAL A 13 -32.68 4.20 -2.22
CA VAL A 13 -32.79 4.34 -0.76
C VAL A 13 -33.63 3.20 -0.17
N PHE A 14 -33.09 2.51 0.85
CA PHE A 14 -33.74 1.40 1.55
C PHE A 14 -34.16 1.83 2.97
N PRO A 15 -35.35 1.45 3.46
CA PRO A 15 -35.75 1.66 4.85
C PRO A 15 -35.00 0.70 5.79
N LEU A 16 -34.69 1.15 7.01
CA LEU A 16 -33.78 0.46 7.95
C LEU A 16 -34.41 0.07 9.30
N THR A 17 -35.73 0.12 9.47
CA THR A 17 -36.38 -0.33 10.72
C THR A 17 -36.95 -1.74 10.59
N ALA A 18 -36.72 -2.56 11.63
CA ALA A 18 -37.15 -3.96 11.72
C ALA A 18 -38.68 -4.14 11.95
N SER A 19 -39.50 -3.11 11.74
CA SER A 19 -40.92 -3.12 12.12
C SER A 19 -41.94 -3.02 10.99
N SER A 20 -41.55 -3.01 9.70
CA SER A 20 -42.53 -3.20 8.62
C SER A 20 -41.91 -3.85 7.39
N SER A 21 -42.25 -5.12 7.17
CA SER A 21 -41.74 -6.00 6.11
C SER A 21 -42.28 -5.72 4.70
N THR A 22 -42.75 -4.50 4.38
CA THR A 22 -43.51 -4.24 3.14
C THR A 22 -43.16 -2.97 2.36
N GLN A 23 -42.08 -2.24 2.67
CA GLN A 23 -41.68 -1.09 1.84
C GLN A 23 -40.59 -1.43 0.83
N GLU A 24 -40.94 -1.36 -0.46
CA GLU A 24 -40.00 -1.49 -1.59
C GLU A 24 -39.07 -0.27 -1.72
N PRO A 25 -37.82 -0.46 -2.16
CA PRO A 25 -36.84 0.62 -2.31
C PRO A 25 -37.22 1.62 -3.41
N CYS A 26 -36.96 2.90 -3.15
CA CYS A 26 -37.29 4.00 -4.08
C CYS A 26 -36.04 4.49 -4.83
N VAL A 27 -36.18 4.74 -6.14
CA VAL A 27 -35.09 5.11 -7.06
C VAL A 27 -35.22 6.57 -7.48
N PHE A 28 -34.20 7.39 -7.20
CA PHE A 28 -34.12 8.79 -7.61
C PHE A 28 -33.14 8.97 -8.76
N ARG A 29 -33.51 9.68 -9.83
CA ARG A 29 -32.64 9.97 -10.99
C ARG A 29 -32.20 11.44 -10.98
N TYR A 30 -30.94 11.69 -11.32
CA TYR A 30 -30.32 13.01 -11.32
C TYR A 30 -30.26 13.61 -12.72
N ASP A 31 -31.26 14.43 -13.07
CA ASP A 31 -31.40 14.99 -14.42
C ASP A 31 -30.58 16.30 -14.61
N ASN A 32 -29.99 16.83 -13.53
CA ASN A 32 -29.26 18.09 -13.52
C ASN A 32 -27.75 17.82 -13.36
N GLY A 33 -26.95 18.06 -14.41
CA GLY A 33 -25.51 17.74 -14.48
C GLY A 33 -24.61 18.34 -13.38
N PRO A 34 -23.29 18.06 -13.41
CA PRO A 34 -22.38 18.30 -12.27
C PRO A 34 -22.23 19.79 -11.90
N VAL A 35 -22.43 20.10 -10.61
CA VAL A 35 -22.34 21.46 -10.03
C VAL A 35 -20.88 21.88 -9.82
N LYS A 36 -20.46 23.00 -10.43
CA LYS A 36 -19.12 23.59 -10.26
C LYS A 36 -19.02 24.39 -8.95
N VAL A 37 -18.03 24.10 -8.11
CA VAL A 37 -17.73 24.85 -6.87
C VAL A 37 -16.43 25.65 -7.04
N LYS A 38 -16.42 26.95 -6.68
CA LYS A 38 -15.24 27.83 -6.77
C LYS A 38 -14.33 27.72 -5.54
N VAL A 39 -13.02 27.83 -5.75
CA VAL A 39 -11.95 27.73 -4.74
C VAL A 39 -11.91 28.98 -3.82
N PRO A 40 -11.61 28.87 -2.50
CA PRO A 40 -11.61 30.02 -1.60
C PRO A 40 -10.39 30.95 -1.78
N ARG A 41 -10.61 32.27 -1.77
CA ARG A 41 -9.56 33.31 -1.76
C ARG A 41 -9.04 33.57 -0.33
N ARG A 42 -7.71 33.66 -0.15
CA ARG A 42 -7.06 34.14 1.09
C ARG A 42 -7.35 35.64 1.28
N ARG A 43 -7.83 36.07 2.46
CA ARG A 43 -7.92 37.49 2.87
C ARG A 43 -7.00 37.76 4.06
N GLY A 44 -6.26 38.88 3.98
CA GLY A 44 -5.43 39.42 5.06
C GLY A 44 -6.23 40.04 6.19
N ARG A 45 -5.56 40.27 7.33
CA ARG A 45 -6.11 40.73 8.62
C ARG A 45 -6.66 42.16 8.54
N PRO A 46 -7.84 42.46 9.11
CA PRO A 46 -8.37 43.83 9.17
C PRO A 46 -7.58 44.72 10.14
N VAL A 47 -7.44 45.99 9.79
CA VAL A 47 -6.84 47.05 10.62
C VAL A 47 -7.79 47.37 11.78
N GLY A 48 -7.30 47.33 13.03
CA GLY A 48 -8.04 47.76 14.22
C GLY A 48 -8.19 46.74 15.37
N SER A 49 -7.67 45.51 15.26
CA SER A 49 -7.80 44.54 16.36
C SER A 49 -6.86 44.87 17.54
N LYS A 50 -7.41 45.29 18.69
CA LYS A 50 -6.67 45.43 19.96
C LYS A 50 -6.45 44.05 20.60
N LYS A 51 -5.27 43.87 21.21
CA LYS A 51 -4.79 42.64 21.86
C LYS A 51 -5.39 42.55 23.27
N ILE A 52 -6.21 41.53 23.53
CA ILE A 52 -6.70 41.19 24.87
C ILE A 52 -5.71 40.19 25.50
N PHE A 53 -5.22 40.48 26.71
CA PHE A 53 -4.41 39.56 27.51
C PHE A 53 -5.33 38.67 28.37
N PRO A 54 -4.97 37.40 28.63
CA PRO A 54 -5.85 36.46 29.31
C PRO A 54 -5.85 36.69 30.83
N SER A 55 -7.02 36.74 31.45
CA SER A 55 -7.18 36.61 32.90
C SER A 55 -7.43 35.15 33.28
N LYS A 56 -6.94 34.78 34.46
CA LYS A 56 -6.87 33.44 35.04
C LYS A 56 -8.23 32.74 35.24
N ASP A 57 -8.18 31.43 35.01
CA ASP A 57 -8.95 30.30 35.55
C ASP A 57 -10.48 30.35 35.61
N HIS A 58 -11.10 29.46 34.81
CA HIS A 58 -11.94 28.37 35.33
C HIS A 58 -11.85 27.17 34.38
N HIS A 59 -11.58 25.99 34.96
CA HIS A 59 -11.71 24.70 34.29
C HIS A 59 -13.07 24.57 33.58
N LEU A 60 -13.07 24.58 32.26
CA LEU A 60 -14.16 24.07 31.45
C LEU A 60 -13.59 22.90 30.66
N GLU A 61 -13.94 21.69 31.13
CA GLU A 61 -13.95 20.50 30.30
C GLU A 61 -14.58 20.87 28.95
N THR A 62 -13.78 20.84 27.88
CA THR A 62 -14.32 20.90 26.53
C THR A 62 -15.14 19.63 26.33
N LYS A 63 -16.46 19.73 26.58
CA LYS A 63 -17.44 18.77 26.08
C LYS A 63 -17.14 18.57 24.60
N ASN A 64 -16.73 17.35 24.26
CA ASN A 64 -16.74 16.88 22.87
C ASN A 64 -18.18 17.02 22.36
N GLU A 65 -18.47 18.10 21.64
CA GLU A 65 -19.78 18.33 21.05
C GLU A 65 -19.91 17.47 19.80
N PHE A 66 -20.15 16.18 20.01
CA PHE A 66 -20.53 15.26 18.95
C PHE A 66 -21.93 15.62 18.47
N HIS A 67 -22.04 16.10 17.23
CA HIS A 67 -23.33 16.20 16.56
C HIS A 67 -23.77 14.80 16.10
N PHE A 68 -24.69 14.20 16.85
CA PHE A 68 -25.36 12.96 16.50
C PHE A 68 -26.50 13.26 15.52
N VAL A 69 -26.46 12.63 14.34
CA VAL A 69 -27.56 12.70 13.38
C VAL A 69 -28.60 11.64 13.80
N HIS A 70 -29.71 12.11 14.38
CA HIS A 70 -30.88 11.27 14.65
C HIS A 70 -31.53 10.84 13.32
N MET A 71 -31.52 9.54 13.03
CA MET A 71 -32.29 8.91 11.94
C MET A 71 -33.59 8.32 12.52
N ALA A 72 -34.34 9.12 13.27
CA ALA A 72 -35.64 8.75 13.79
C ALA A 72 -36.57 9.96 13.71
N GLY A 73 -37.74 9.79 13.10
CA GLY A 73 -38.82 10.77 13.03
C GLY A 73 -38.96 11.43 11.66
N ASP A 74 -40.01 11.03 10.95
CA ASP A 74 -40.94 11.71 10.02
C ASP A 74 -40.51 12.87 9.09
N ASN A 75 -39.24 13.28 9.06
CA ASN A 75 -38.72 14.25 8.10
C ASN A 75 -37.63 13.61 7.24
N ALA A 76 -37.99 12.52 6.55
CA ALA A 76 -37.15 11.75 5.63
C ALA A 76 -36.82 12.47 4.30
N SER A 77 -36.74 13.80 4.30
CA SER A 77 -36.45 14.60 3.12
C SER A 77 -35.28 15.54 3.38
N SER A 78 -34.20 15.30 2.65
CA SER A 78 -32.94 16.04 2.61
C SER A 78 -31.93 15.67 3.71
N ILE A 79 -30.96 14.84 3.32
CA ILE A 79 -29.59 15.06 3.81
C ILE A 79 -29.24 16.47 3.34
N SER A 80 -29.13 17.41 4.28
CA SER A 80 -28.84 18.80 3.93
C SER A 80 -27.53 18.89 3.15
N ASP A 81 -27.41 19.89 2.27
CA ASP A 81 -26.14 20.15 1.58
C ASP A 81 -24.99 20.32 2.57
N GLU A 82 -25.25 20.79 3.80
CA GLU A 82 -24.27 20.83 4.89
C GLU A 82 -23.81 19.45 5.36
N THR A 83 -24.71 18.46 5.42
CA THR A 83 -24.34 17.09 5.79
C THR A 83 -23.55 16.42 4.66
N ARG A 84 -23.92 16.67 3.40
CA ARG A 84 -23.11 16.27 2.23
C ARG A 84 -21.74 16.93 2.22
N ILE A 85 -21.67 18.23 2.52
CA ILE A 85 -20.42 18.97 2.69
C ILE A 85 -19.62 18.40 3.85
N THR A 86 -20.26 17.92 4.92
CA THR A 86 -19.56 17.36 6.08
C THR A 86 -19.01 15.96 5.81
N ILE A 87 -19.75 15.10 5.12
CA ILE A 87 -19.26 13.79 4.64
C ILE A 87 -18.13 14.02 3.64
N ARG A 88 -18.30 14.92 2.66
CA ARG A 88 -17.22 15.37 1.77
C ARG A 88 -16.04 15.88 2.57
N LYS A 89 -16.22 16.78 3.54
CA LYS A 89 -15.11 17.31 4.36
C LYS A 89 -14.41 16.22 5.15
N ARG A 90 -15.12 15.25 5.75
CA ARG A 90 -14.50 14.16 6.53
C ARG A 90 -13.80 13.14 5.64
N VAL A 91 -14.45 12.67 4.57
CA VAL A 91 -13.85 11.76 3.58
C VAL A 91 -12.65 12.43 2.91
N MET A 92 -12.80 13.68 2.46
CA MET A 92 -11.71 14.44 1.83
C MET A 92 -10.59 14.75 2.81
N ALA A 93 -10.86 15.18 4.05
CA ALA A 93 -9.81 15.49 5.02
C ALA A 93 -9.01 14.24 5.40
N ASN A 94 -9.70 13.11 5.64
CA ASN A 94 -9.03 11.85 5.93
C ASN A 94 -8.21 11.38 4.72
N TYR A 95 -8.80 11.32 3.53
CA TYR A 95 -8.10 10.82 2.35
C TYR A 95 -7.06 11.80 1.76
N MET A 96 -7.19 13.12 1.95
CA MET A 96 -6.18 14.12 1.50
C MET A 96 -4.85 13.96 2.20
N HIS A 97 -4.84 13.45 3.43
CA HIS A 97 -3.61 13.20 4.17
C HIS A 97 -3.14 11.74 4.07
N LEU A 98 -4.08 10.80 3.99
CA LEU A 98 -3.77 9.37 3.98
C LEU A 98 -3.39 8.82 2.61
N TRP A 99 -3.78 9.45 1.50
CA TRP A 99 -3.49 8.87 0.17
C TRP A 99 -1.98 8.67 -0.07
N LYS A 100 -1.11 9.50 0.51
CA LYS A 100 0.34 9.39 0.35
C LYS A 100 0.93 8.12 0.96
N SER A 101 0.32 7.58 2.02
CA SER A 101 0.74 6.28 2.57
C SER A 101 0.23 5.11 1.72
N PHE A 102 -0.77 5.33 0.86
CA PHE A 102 -1.25 4.33 -0.08
C PHE A 102 -0.71 4.54 -1.50
N TYR A 103 -0.09 5.66 -1.85
CA TYR A 103 0.36 5.94 -3.22
C TYR A 103 1.69 6.66 -3.14
N THR A 104 2.68 6.00 -2.54
CA THR A 104 3.99 6.58 -2.19
C THR A 104 4.72 7.06 -3.44
N ILE A 105 4.72 6.26 -4.51
CA ILE A 105 5.34 6.61 -5.79
C ILE A 105 4.62 7.80 -6.43
N GLU A 106 3.29 7.79 -6.54
CA GLU A 106 2.57 8.93 -7.12
C GLU A 106 2.67 10.18 -6.25
N SER A 107 2.86 10.03 -4.93
CA SER A 107 3.06 11.15 -4.00
C SER A 107 4.33 11.96 -4.24
N LEU A 108 5.27 11.40 -5.02
CA LEU A 108 6.46 12.11 -5.51
C LEU A 108 6.14 13.01 -6.72
N THR A 109 4.94 12.89 -7.30
CA THR A 109 4.47 13.67 -8.45
C THR A 109 3.31 14.59 -8.06
N SER A 110 2.71 15.29 -9.02
CA SER A 110 1.46 16.03 -8.78
C SER A 110 0.18 15.19 -8.90
N LEU A 111 0.29 13.92 -9.30
CA LEU A 111 -0.85 13.01 -9.43
C LEU A 111 -1.33 12.58 -8.04
N ASN A 112 -2.62 12.76 -7.77
CA ASN A 112 -3.26 12.22 -6.58
C ASN A 112 -4.37 11.24 -7.00
N PRO A 113 -4.07 9.94 -7.06
CA PRO A 113 -5.04 8.93 -7.49
C PRO A 113 -6.35 8.95 -6.70
N MET A 114 -6.32 9.37 -5.44
CA MET A 114 -7.51 9.47 -4.62
C MET A 114 -8.42 10.60 -5.08
N THR A 115 -7.90 11.82 -5.27
CA THR A 115 -8.73 12.95 -5.72
C THR A 115 -9.08 12.87 -7.20
N ASP A 116 -8.15 12.36 -8.00
CA ASP A 116 -8.24 12.45 -9.46
C ASP A 116 -9.02 11.28 -10.07
N TYR A 117 -9.17 10.16 -9.33
CA TYR A 117 -9.85 8.97 -9.82
C TYR A 117 -10.82 8.34 -8.82
N TRP A 118 -10.34 7.93 -7.63
CA TRP A 118 -11.14 7.09 -6.73
C TRP A 118 -12.33 7.79 -6.10
N ILE A 119 -12.15 9.04 -5.67
CA ILE A 119 -13.24 9.82 -5.08
C ILE A 119 -14.32 10.15 -6.12
N PRO A 120 -14.00 10.62 -7.34
CA PRO A 120 -14.99 10.72 -8.41
C PRO A 120 -15.73 9.41 -8.63
N LEU A 121 -15.03 8.29 -8.77
CA LEU A 121 -15.64 6.97 -8.95
C LEU A 121 -16.59 6.61 -7.81
N ALA A 122 -16.21 6.91 -6.57
CA ALA A 122 -17.03 6.64 -5.40
C ALA A 122 -18.34 7.42 -5.41
N PHE A 123 -18.34 8.68 -5.85
CA PHE A 123 -19.59 9.44 -5.98
C PHE A 123 -20.54 8.91 -7.07
N TYR A 124 -20.04 8.11 -8.00
CA TYR A 124 -20.84 7.42 -9.01
C TYR A 124 -21.29 6.01 -8.57
N ASP A 125 -20.74 5.46 -7.48
CA ASP A 125 -20.94 4.07 -7.10
C ASP A 125 -21.17 3.86 -5.60
N ASP A 126 -22.41 3.53 -5.22
CA ASP A 126 -22.81 3.34 -3.83
C ASP A 126 -21.96 2.30 -3.08
N ALA A 127 -21.61 1.19 -3.73
CA ALA A 127 -20.82 0.13 -3.09
C ALA A 127 -19.40 0.65 -2.80
N PHE A 128 -18.78 1.31 -3.77
CA PHE A 128 -17.44 1.86 -3.61
C PHE A 128 -17.41 3.03 -2.62
N LEU A 129 -18.43 3.89 -2.60
CA LEU A 129 -18.56 4.96 -1.61
C LEU A 129 -18.61 4.42 -0.20
N HIS A 130 -19.50 3.47 0.06
CA HIS A 130 -19.59 2.83 1.37
C HIS A 130 -18.27 2.19 1.76
N LEU A 131 -17.62 1.47 0.85
CA LEU A 131 -16.34 0.84 1.12
C LEU A 131 -15.25 1.86 1.49
N LEU A 132 -15.13 2.97 0.75
CA LEU A 132 -14.16 4.01 1.07
C LEU A 132 -14.45 4.67 2.43
N ILE A 133 -15.72 4.96 2.76
CA ILE A 133 -16.04 5.50 4.08
C ILE A 133 -15.61 4.52 5.19
N GLY A 134 -15.92 3.23 5.02
CA GLY A 134 -15.52 2.19 5.97
C GLY A 134 -14.00 2.06 6.11
N CYS A 135 -13.26 2.12 5.00
CA CYS A 135 -11.81 2.06 4.99
C CYS A 135 -11.16 3.27 5.69
N ALA A 136 -11.64 4.49 5.43
CA ALA A 136 -11.15 5.70 6.10
C ALA A 136 -11.39 5.66 7.61
N ASP A 137 -12.58 5.24 8.04
CA ASP A 137 -12.90 5.16 9.47
C ASP A 137 -12.05 4.09 10.17
N SER A 138 -11.91 2.91 9.57
CA SER A 138 -11.04 1.83 10.08
C SER A 138 -9.58 2.29 10.18
N HIS A 139 -9.06 2.96 9.14
CA HIS A 139 -7.68 3.45 9.15
C HIS A 139 -7.44 4.51 10.23
N ASN A 140 -8.33 5.50 10.38
CA ASN A 140 -8.21 6.52 11.42
C ASN A 140 -8.25 5.92 12.83
N THR A 141 -9.17 4.99 13.06
CA THR A 141 -9.34 4.29 14.33
C THR A 141 -8.05 3.56 14.71
N ARG A 142 -7.42 2.89 13.74
CA ARG A 142 -6.15 2.17 13.93
C ARG A 142 -4.95 3.09 14.15
N CYS A 143 -4.82 4.15 13.37
CA CYS A 143 -3.72 5.12 13.54
C CYS A 143 -3.79 5.85 14.89
N MET A 144 -4.99 5.95 15.49
CA MET A 144 -5.24 6.64 16.75
C MET A 144 -5.41 5.69 17.95
N HIS A 145 -5.13 4.39 17.80
CA HIS A 145 -5.28 3.37 18.87
C HIS A 145 -6.69 3.26 19.49
N PHE A 146 -7.74 3.55 18.73
CA PHE A 146 -9.11 3.33 19.19
C PHE A 146 -9.61 1.93 18.82
N GLU A 147 -10.59 1.41 19.57
CA GLU A 147 -11.32 0.19 19.20
C GLU A 147 -12.08 0.37 17.87
N GLU A 148 -12.13 -0.68 17.05
CA GLU A 148 -12.87 -0.67 15.78
C GLU A 148 -14.31 -0.18 15.99
N ARG A 149 -14.65 0.94 15.36
CA ARG A 149 -15.98 1.52 15.49
C ARG A 149 -16.99 0.70 14.68
N PRO A 150 -18.21 0.48 15.18
CA PRO A 150 -19.27 -0.22 14.44
C PRO A 150 -19.61 0.41 13.08
N ILE A 151 -19.29 1.69 12.89
CA ILE A 151 -19.56 2.47 11.68
C ILE A 151 -18.75 1.93 10.49
N ALA A 152 -17.46 1.65 10.67
CA ALA A 152 -16.61 1.09 9.62
C ALA A 152 -17.17 -0.24 9.11
N LEU A 153 -17.53 -1.14 10.05
CA LEU A 153 -18.08 -2.45 9.73
C LEU A 153 -19.42 -2.35 8.99
N ARG A 154 -20.34 -1.50 9.45
CA ARG A 154 -21.65 -1.27 8.80
C ARG A 154 -21.49 -0.84 7.34
N HIS A 155 -20.56 0.07 7.06
CA HIS A 155 -20.28 0.52 5.71
C HIS A 155 -19.68 -0.58 4.83
N MET A 156 -18.72 -1.36 5.33
CA MET A 156 -18.17 -2.51 4.60
C MET A 156 -19.24 -3.58 4.31
N GLN A 157 -20.11 -3.89 5.29
CA GLN A 157 -21.23 -4.82 5.12
C GLN A 157 -22.24 -4.32 4.07
N LYS A 158 -22.52 -3.01 4.05
CA LYS A 158 -23.41 -2.41 3.03
C LYS A 158 -22.81 -2.52 1.63
N ALA A 159 -21.50 -2.26 1.48
CA ALA A 159 -20.80 -2.46 0.22
C ALA A 159 -20.91 -3.92 -0.28
N LEU A 160 -20.66 -4.89 0.61
CA LEU A 160 -20.80 -6.32 0.30
C LEU A 160 -22.23 -6.70 -0.12
N SER A 161 -23.25 -6.16 0.56
CA SER A 161 -24.66 -6.40 0.21
C SER A 161 -24.99 -5.92 -1.21
N ILE A 162 -24.52 -4.74 -1.60
CA ILE A 162 -24.69 -4.20 -2.96
C ILE A 162 -23.92 -5.04 -3.98
N ILE A 163 -22.71 -5.49 -3.65
CA ILE A 163 -21.93 -6.35 -4.55
C ILE A 163 -22.61 -7.70 -4.77
N LYS A 164 -23.21 -8.28 -3.73
CA LYS A 164 -23.95 -9.54 -3.82
C LYS A 164 -25.08 -9.49 -4.85
N THR A 165 -25.74 -8.35 -5.01
CA THR A 165 -26.77 -8.20 -6.06
C THR A 165 -26.13 -8.00 -7.45
N ARG A 166 -25.00 -7.27 -7.54
CA ARG A 166 -24.29 -7.02 -8.81
C ARG A 166 -23.71 -8.27 -9.44
N ILE A 167 -23.14 -9.16 -8.64
CA ILE A 167 -22.50 -10.39 -9.16
C ILE A 167 -23.47 -11.34 -9.86
N ALA A 168 -24.78 -11.19 -9.64
CA ALA A 168 -25.82 -11.93 -10.35
C ALA A 168 -26.21 -11.30 -11.70
N THR A 169 -25.57 -10.20 -12.10
CA THR A 169 -25.92 -9.41 -13.29
C THR A 169 -24.69 -9.08 -14.14
N MET A 170 -24.90 -8.49 -15.32
CA MET A 170 -23.80 -8.01 -16.18
C MET A 170 -22.91 -6.94 -15.51
N ARG A 171 -23.35 -6.31 -14.41
CA ARG A 171 -22.54 -5.37 -13.62
C ARG A 171 -21.42 -6.03 -12.82
N ALA A 172 -21.34 -7.37 -12.80
CA ALA A 172 -20.31 -8.11 -12.10
C ALA A 172 -18.88 -7.72 -12.54
N VAL A 173 -18.70 -7.42 -13.83
CA VAL A 173 -17.38 -7.12 -14.43
C VAL A 173 -17.11 -5.62 -14.61
N ALA A 174 -17.95 -4.75 -14.03
CA ALA A 174 -17.76 -3.30 -14.07
C ALA A 174 -16.52 -2.87 -13.26
N ASP A 175 -15.96 -1.70 -13.60
CA ASP A 175 -14.75 -1.16 -12.97
C ASP A 175 -14.90 -1.01 -11.46
N GLU A 176 -16.06 -0.53 -11.04
CA GLU A 176 -16.44 -0.30 -9.65
C GLU A 176 -16.49 -1.62 -8.88
N THR A 177 -17.07 -2.66 -9.46
CA THR A 177 -17.17 -3.98 -8.83
C THR A 177 -15.79 -4.60 -8.63
N ILE A 178 -14.92 -4.53 -9.65
CA ILE A 178 -13.53 -5.01 -9.56
C ILE A 178 -12.76 -4.20 -8.51
N ALA A 179 -12.88 -2.87 -8.52
CA ALA A 179 -12.23 -2.00 -7.54
C ALA A 179 -12.71 -2.29 -6.10
N VAL A 180 -14.01 -2.54 -5.90
CA VAL A 180 -14.57 -2.91 -4.58
C VAL A 180 -13.97 -4.23 -4.10
N ILE A 181 -14.01 -5.29 -4.90
CA ILE A 181 -13.48 -6.61 -4.50
C ILE A 181 -11.97 -6.54 -4.24
N ALA A 182 -11.21 -5.85 -5.10
CA ALA A 182 -9.78 -5.66 -4.88
C ALA A 182 -9.48 -4.91 -3.57
N THR A 183 -10.27 -3.89 -3.24
CA THR A 183 -10.13 -3.16 -1.97
C THR A 183 -10.48 -4.03 -0.77
N LEU A 184 -11.53 -4.85 -0.86
CA LEU A 184 -11.90 -5.79 0.20
C LEU A 184 -10.80 -6.82 0.44
N ALA A 185 -10.20 -7.39 -0.61
CA ALA A 185 -9.06 -8.29 -0.48
C ALA A 185 -7.91 -7.60 0.28
N PHE A 186 -7.56 -6.37 -0.10
CA PHE A 186 -6.53 -5.60 0.60
C PHE A 186 -6.88 -5.37 2.07
N VAL A 187 -8.13 -5.00 2.38
CA VAL A 187 -8.60 -4.80 3.77
C VAL A 187 -8.45 -6.08 4.59
N GLU A 188 -8.91 -7.23 4.08
CA GLU A 188 -8.79 -8.51 4.78
C GLU A 188 -7.33 -8.89 5.03
N LYS A 189 -6.44 -8.63 4.06
CA LYS A 189 -4.99 -8.79 4.27
C LYS A 189 -4.48 -7.90 5.41
N THR A 190 -4.86 -6.62 5.42
CA THR A 190 -4.46 -5.69 6.50
C THR A 190 -5.09 -6.01 7.86
N ARG A 191 -6.02 -6.96 7.94
CA ARG A 191 -6.59 -7.48 9.18
C ARG A 191 -5.97 -8.83 9.59
N GLY A 192 -4.98 -9.32 8.85
CA GLY A 192 -4.39 -10.65 9.05
C GLY A 192 -5.31 -11.81 8.66
N SER A 193 -6.45 -11.53 8.01
CA SER A 193 -7.43 -12.53 7.61
C SER A 193 -7.08 -13.10 6.23
N PHE A 194 -6.00 -13.89 6.16
CA PHE A 194 -5.49 -14.44 4.89
C PHE A 194 -6.48 -15.35 4.16
N ASP A 195 -7.29 -16.11 4.89
CA ASP A 195 -8.33 -16.94 4.27
C ASP A 195 -9.40 -16.10 3.57
N ASN A 196 -9.83 -15.00 4.20
CA ASN A 196 -10.77 -14.06 3.58
C ASN A 196 -10.13 -13.33 2.40
N TRP A 197 -8.88 -12.90 2.52
CA TRP A 197 -8.11 -12.34 1.39
C TRP A 197 -8.12 -13.31 0.20
N ARG A 198 -7.83 -14.59 0.44
CA ARG A 198 -7.83 -15.64 -0.60
C ARG A 198 -9.22 -15.85 -1.20
N ILE A 199 -10.29 -15.81 -0.41
CA ILE A 199 -11.67 -15.86 -0.92
C ILE A 199 -11.94 -14.67 -1.86
N HIS A 200 -11.60 -13.46 -1.45
CA HIS A 200 -11.79 -12.27 -2.29
C HIS A 200 -10.92 -12.30 -3.55
N MET A 201 -9.68 -12.79 -3.47
CA MET A 201 -8.79 -12.93 -4.62
C MET A 201 -9.28 -13.96 -5.64
N ASN A 202 -9.81 -15.11 -5.19
CA ASN A 202 -10.47 -16.06 -6.09
C ASN A 202 -11.66 -15.43 -6.81
N GLY A 203 -12.49 -14.67 -6.09
CA GLY A 203 -13.58 -13.89 -6.68
C GLY A 203 -13.08 -12.86 -7.69
N LEU A 204 -12.06 -12.09 -7.34
CA LEU A 204 -11.45 -11.06 -8.19
C LEU A 204 -10.90 -11.66 -9.48
N LYS A 205 -10.15 -12.76 -9.37
CA LYS A 205 -9.59 -13.48 -10.52
C LYS A 205 -10.68 -13.91 -11.49
N ARG A 206 -11.76 -14.51 -10.97
CA ARG A 206 -12.91 -14.92 -11.78
C ARG A 206 -13.57 -13.73 -12.48
N LEU A 207 -13.75 -12.60 -11.80
CA LEU A 207 -14.34 -11.39 -12.41
C LEU A 207 -13.46 -10.82 -13.52
N VAL A 208 -12.14 -10.75 -13.30
CA VAL A 208 -11.19 -10.30 -14.32
C VAL A 208 -11.17 -11.24 -15.52
N ASP A 209 -11.20 -12.56 -15.30
CA ASP A 209 -11.24 -13.55 -16.38
C ASP A 209 -12.55 -13.43 -17.19
N MET A 210 -13.70 -13.30 -16.52
CA MET A 210 -14.99 -13.10 -17.18
C MET A 210 -15.04 -11.81 -18.00
N ARG A 211 -14.25 -10.79 -17.63
CA ARG A 211 -14.15 -9.53 -18.39
C ARG A 211 -13.30 -9.66 -19.67
N GLY A 212 -12.54 -10.74 -19.82
CA GLY A 212 -11.58 -10.93 -20.90
C GLY A 212 -10.12 -10.92 -20.44
N GLY A 213 -9.86 -11.15 -19.15
CA GLY A 213 -8.52 -11.18 -18.56
C GLY A 213 -7.93 -9.79 -18.32
N LEU A 214 -6.66 -9.74 -17.90
CA LEU A 214 -5.97 -8.48 -17.57
C LEU A 214 -5.81 -7.53 -18.76
N VAL A 215 -5.75 -8.06 -19.99
CA VAL A 215 -5.69 -7.26 -21.22
C VAL A 215 -6.89 -6.31 -21.32
N SER A 216 -8.06 -6.71 -20.80
CA SER A 216 -9.27 -5.85 -20.76
C SER A 216 -9.12 -4.61 -19.86
N LEU A 217 -8.09 -4.56 -19.02
CA LEU A 217 -7.79 -3.47 -18.09
C LEU A 217 -6.60 -2.60 -18.52
N GLU A 218 -5.92 -2.89 -19.63
CA GLU A 218 -4.74 -2.12 -20.07
C GLU A 218 -5.05 -0.64 -20.31
N THR A 219 -6.27 -0.34 -20.80
CA THR A 219 -6.77 1.04 -20.96
C THR A 219 -7.28 1.66 -19.66
N LYS A 220 -7.22 0.92 -18.54
CA LYS A 220 -7.75 1.30 -17.22
C LYS A 220 -6.67 1.11 -16.13
N PRO A 221 -5.55 1.86 -16.21
CA PRO A 221 -4.37 1.64 -15.38
C PRO A 221 -4.66 1.75 -13.87
N MET A 222 -5.63 2.56 -13.46
CA MET A 222 -6.01 2.68 -12.05
C MET A 222 -6.68 1.43 -11.49
N VAL A 223 -7.61 0.84 -12.25
CA VAL A 223 -8.28 -0.41 -11.87
C VAL A 223 -7.27 -1.55 -11.87
N MET A 224 -6.43 -1.63 -12.89
CA MET A 224 -5.37 -2.64 -13.02
C MET A 224 -4.36 -2.56 -11.86
N THR A 225 -3.91 -1.36 -11.50
CA THR A 225 -3.05 -1.13 -10.33
C THR A 225 -3.70 -1.61 -9.05
N LYS A 226 -5.01 -1.38 -8.87
CA LYS A 226 -5.73 -1.85 -7.68
C LYS A 226 -5.80 -3.38 -7.61
N VAL A 227 -5.98 -4.05 -8.76
CA VAL A 227 -5.94 -5.51 -8.88
C VAL A 227 -4.56 -6.05 -8.49
N PHE A 228 -3.49 -5.48 -9.03
CA PHE A 228 -2.12 -5.91 -8.71
C PHE A 228 -1.78 -5.74 -7.24
N ARG A 229 -2.18 -4.62 -6.63
CA ARG A 229 -1.95 -4.37 -5.21
C ARG A 229 -2.71 -5.32 -4.30
N ALA A 230 -3.94 -5.67 -4.66
CA ALA A 230 -4.73 -6.67 -3.94
C ALA A 230 -4.10 -8.07 -3.99
N ASP A 231 -3.53 -8.43 -5.14
CA ASP A 231 -2.84 -9.71 -5.35
C ASP A 231 -1.50 -9.77 -4.60
N LEU A 232 -0.64 -8.77 -4.82
CA LEU A 232 0.70 -8.74 -4.28
C LEU A 232 0.72 -8.61 -2.75
N CYS A 233 -0.21 -7.85 -2.15
CA CYS A 233 -0.18 -7.60 -0.72
C CYS A 233 -0.28 -8.89 0.12
N GLY A 234 -1.03 -9.91 -0.33
CA GLY A 234 -1.09 -11.21 0.35
C GLY A 234 -0.10 -12.23 -0.21
N SER A 235 0.25 -12.15 -1.50
CA SER A 235 1.22 -13.07 -2.11
C SER A 235 2.63 -12.88 -1.57
N ILE A 236 3.05 -11.63 -1.31
CA ILE A 236 4.35 -11.33 -0.71
C ILE A 236 4.44 -11.88 0.71
N ASP A 237 3.42 -11.63 1.52
CA ASP A 237 3.37 -12.06 2.91
C ASP A 237 3.41 -13.58 3.02
N THR A 238 2.59 -14.28 2.22
CA THR A 238 2.58 -15.75 2.20
C THR A 238 3.78 -16.37 1.46
N VAL A 239 4.60 -15.54 0.81
CA VAL A 239 5.61 -15.94 -0.19
C VAL A 239 5.01 -16.95 -1.18
N GLY A 240 3.79 -16.66 -1.61
CA GLY A 240 2.98 -17.48 -2.49
C GLY A 240 3.04 -16.99 -3.93
N VAL A 241 2.69 -17.87 -4.86
CA VAL A 241 2.58 -17.52 -6.28
C VAL A 241 1.37 -16.57 -6.47
N PRO A 242 1.56 -15.39 -7.08
CA PRO A 242 0.46 -14.44 -7.30
C PRO A 242 -0.61 -14.98 -8.26
N PHE A 243 -1.86 -14.56 -8.05
CA PHE A 243 -3.02 -14.97 -8.85
C PHE A 243 -2.91 -14.55 -10.32
N PHE A 244 -2.20 -13.46 -10.59
CA PHE A 244 -1.99 -12.91 -11.93
C PHE A 244 -0.56 -13.07 -12.47
N SER A 245 0.23 -13.98 -11.89
CA SER A 245 1.62 -14.30 -12.29
C SER A 245 1.86 -14.37 -13.80
N ARG A 246 0.97 -15.03 -14.54
CA ARG A 246 1.06 -15.20 -16.01
C ARG A 246 1.18 -13.91 -16.81
N HIS A 247 0.78 -12.75 -16.27
CA HIS A 247 0.87 -11.48 -16.97
C HIS A 247 2.31 -10.96 -17.09
N TYR A 248 3.16 -11.24 -16.09
CA TYR A 248 4.54 -10.74 -16.04
C TYR A 248 5.59 -11.84 -16.24
N LEU A 249 5.19 -13.11 -16.33
CA LEU A 249 6.10 -14.17 -16.76
C LEU A 249 6.58 -13.88 -18.19
N PRO A 250 7.89 -14.00 -18.47
CA PRO A 250 8.41 -13.69 -19.79
C PRO A 250 7.78 -14.59 -20.85
N SER A 251 7.43 -14.00 -21.99
CA SER A 251 7.41 -14.75 -23.25
C SER A 251 8.85 -15.22 -23.52
N PRO A 252 9.10 -16.45 -24.01
CA PRO A 252 10.44 -17.00 -24.21
C PRO A 252 11.43 -16.14 -25.03
N ALA A 253 10.96 -15.06 -25.66
CA ALA A 253 11.73 -14.21 -26.58
C ALA A 253 12.22 -12.87 -26.01
N GLN A 254 11.90 -12.48 -24.77
CA GLN A 254 12.39 -11.21 -24.19
C GLN A 254 13.60 -11.44 -23.28
N ALA A 255 14.72 -11.76 -23.93
CA ALA A 255 16.05 -11.66 -23.34
C ALA A 255 16.67 -10.30 -23.68
N THR A 256 17.65 -9.89 -22.87
CA THR A 256 18.56 -8.74 -23.01
C THR A 256 17.99 -7.36 -22.64
N ILE A 257 18.10 -7.03 -21.36
CA ILE A 257 18.39 -5.65 -20.95
C ILE A 257 19.91 -5.55 -20.89
N ASP A 258 20.52 -4.87 -21.87
CA ASP A 258 21.91 -4.44 -21.76
C ASP A 258 21.99 -3.33 -20.70
N SER A 259 22.29 -3.74 -19.48
CA SER A 259 22.63 -2.84 -18.39
C SER A 259 23.92 -3.36 -17.78
N LYS A 260 24.96 -2.53 -17.84
CA LYS A 260 26.08 -2.67 -16.90
C LYS A 260 25.50 -2.43 -15.51
N GLN A 261 25.50 -3.47 -14.67
CA GLN A 261 25.26 -3.32 -13.25
C GLN A 261 26.26 -2.28 -12.71
N THR A 262 25.78 -1.36 -11.89
CA THR A 262 26.61 -0.26 -11.35
C THR A 262 27.16 -0.60 -9.97
N THR A 263 26.63 -1.65 -9.35
CA THR A 263 26.88 -2.08 -7.98
C THR A 263 27.97 -3.16 -7.93
N THR A 264 29.18 -2.76 -7.53
CA THR A 264 30.37 -3.64 -7.46
C THR A 264 30.20 -4.85 -6.54
N GLY A 265 29.32 -4.78 -5.54
CA GLY A 265 28.98 -5.88 -4.65
C GLY A 265 28.16 -6.98 -5.33
N PHE A 266 27.24 -6.62 -6.23
CA PHE A 266 26.51 -7.61 -7.03
C PHE A 266 27.41 -8.23 -8.10
N ASP A 267 28.35 -7.48 -8.68
CA ASP A 267 29.37 -8.04 -9.60
C ASP A 267 30.26 -9.07 -8.89
N ALA A 268 30.68 -8.78 -7.66
CA ALA A 268 31.46 -9.72 -6.85
C ALA A 268 30.64 -10.97 -6.49
N LEU A 269 29.35 -10.79 -6.15
CA LEU A 269 28.44 -11.90 -5.87
C LEU A 269 28.22 -12.78 -7.12
N ASP A 270 28.11 -12.17 -8.30
CA ASP A 270 28.01 -12.87 -9.58
C ASP A 270 29.27 -13.64 -9.92
N ALA A 271 30.45 -13.04 -9.76
CA ALA A 271 31.72 -13.73 -9.99
C ALA A 271 31.89 -14.95 -9.07
N MET A 272 31.34 -14.91 -7.85
CA MET A 272 31.41 -16.02 -6.89
C MET A 272 30.39 -17.12 -7.14
N LEU A 273 29.17 -16.78 -7.54
CA LEU A 273 28.03 -17.70 -7.52
C LEU A 273 27.44 -18.00 -8.90
N ASN A 274 27.82 -17.23 -9.92
CA ASN A 274 27.19 -17.21 -11.23
C ASN A 274 25.67 -17.02 -11.08
N LEU A 275 25.25 -15.79 -10.76
CA LEU A 275 23.84 -15.47 -10.52
C LEU A 275 22.98 -15.85 -11.73
N ASP A 276 21.75 -16.27 -11.46
CA ASP A 276 20.75 -16.50 -12.50
C ASP A 276 20.45 -15.22 -13.29
N ASP A 277 20.28 -15.32 -14.61
CA ASP A 277 20.00 -14.17 -15.47
C ASP A 277 18.73 -13.42 -15.05
N GLY A 278 17.73 -14.11 -14.50
CA GLY A 278 16.55 -13.51 -13.92
C GLY A 278 16.88 -12.63 -12.72
N ILE A 279 17.75 -13.11 -11.81
CA ILE A 279 18.22 -12.30 -10.67
C ILE A 279 18.94 -11.04 -11.16
N LYS A 280 19.83 -11.17 -12.16
CA LYS A 280 20.56 -10.02 -12.74
C LYS A 280 19.60 -8.98 -13.32
N GLN A 281 18.59 -9.42 -14.07
CA GLN A 281 17.56 -8.54 -14.63
C GLN A 281 16.77 -7.80 -13.55
N HIS A 282 16.47 -8.47 -12.43
CA HIS A 282 15.75 -7.86 -11.32
C HIS A 282 16.61 -6.86 -10.54
N ILE A 283 17.91 -7.12 -10.38
CA ILE A 283 18.87 -6.14 -9.82
C ILE A 283 18.85 -4.87 -10.67
N THR A 284 19.06 -4.99 -11.99
CA THR A 284 19.01 -3.86 -12.92
C THR A 284 17.68 -3.10 -12.87
N ALA A 285 16.55 -3.82 -12.83
CA ALA A 285 15.23 -3.20 -12.78
C ALA A 285 15.04 -2.37 -11.49
N LEU A 286 15.53 -2.87 -10.36
CA LEU A 286 15.47 -2.16 -9.08
C LEU A 286 16.50 -1.02 -9.00
N GLU A 287 17.69 -1.15 -9.60
CA GLU A 287 18.64 -0.05 -9.75
C GLU A 287 18.01 1.12 -10.55
N GLU A 288 17.35 0.81 -11.68
CA GLU A 288 16.64 1.80 -12.48
C GLU A 288 15.53 2.48 -11.66
N ALA A 289 14.71 1.70 -10.96
CA ALA A 289 13.62 2.21 -10.14
C ALA A 289 14.13 3.12 -9.01
N THR A 290 15.21 2.72 -8.31
CA THR A 290 15.84 3.50 -7.23
C THR A 290 16.36 4.83 -7.74
N ARG A 291 17.07 4.82 -8.87
CA ARG A 291 17.58 6.05 -9.51
C ARG A 291 16.45 6.98 -9.94
N LEU A 292 15.38 6.47 -10.56
CA LEU A 292 14.22 7.27 -10.95
C LEU A 292 13.51 7.86 -9.72
N THR A 293 13.38 7.09 -8.64
CA THR A 293 12.79 7.54 -7.38
C THR A 293 13.61 8.69 -6.77
N SER A 294 14.93 8.54 -6.70
CA SER A 294 15.85 9.59 -6.22
C SER A 294 15.77 10.86 -7.07
N SER A 295 15.68 10.70 -8.40
CA SER A 295 15.47 11.82 -9.33
C SER A 295 14.16 12.57 -9.05
N LEU A 296 13.04 11.86 -8.89
CA LEU A 296 11.73 12.45 -8.55
C LEU A 296 11.75 13.18 -7.20
N MET A 297 12.49 12.65 -6.22
CA MET A 297 12.64 13.31 -4.92
C MET A 297 13.44 14.63 -5.02
N MET A 298 14.37 14.76 -5.96
CA MET A 298 15.17 15.97 -6.17
C MET A 298 14.49 17.00 -7.08
N ASN A 299 13.96 16.52 -8.19
CA ASN A 299 13.37 17.34 -9.22
C ASN A 299 11.86 17.24 -9.11
N LYS A 300 11.23 18.24 -8.48
CA LYS A 300 9.75 18.36 -8.42
C LYS A 300 9.10 18.67 -9.78
N ASN A 301 9.81 18.44 -10.88
CA ASN A 301 9.23 18.46 -12.20
C ASN A 301 8.25 17.28 -12.27
N ASN A 302 6.99 17.56 -12.55
CA ASN A 302 5.92 16.58 -12.55
C ASN A 302 6.14 15.51 -13.64
N ASN A 303 6.93 14.48 -13.35
CA ASN A 303 7.22 13.40 -14.29
C ASN A 303 6.39 12.15 -13.98
N GLN A 304 5.12 12.17 -14.38
CA GLN A 304 4.20 11.05 -14.22
C GLN A 304 4.65 9.78 -14.96
N ALA A 305 5.43 9.93 -16.04
CA ALA A 305 5.97 8.80 -16.78
C ALA A 305 7.01 8.03 -15.94
N ASP A 306 7.88 8.75 -15.21
CA ASP A 306 8.85 8.11 -14.30
C ASP A 306 8.13 7.36 -13.17
N ALA A 307 7.09 7.96 -12.58
CA ALA A 307 6.27 7.28 -11.56
C ALA A 307 5.62 6.00 -12.08
N ALA A 308 5.05 6.04 -13.29
CA ALA A 308 4.50 4.86 -13.95
C ALA A 308 5.58 3.81 -14.26
N ARG A 309 6.79 4.24 -14.66
CA ARG A 309 7.93 3.36 -14.92
C ARG A 309 8.43 2.67 -13.65
N ILE A 310 8.59 3.41 -12.55
CA ILE A 310 8.95 2.85 -11.23
C ILE A 310 7.91 1.80 -10.82
N ARG A 311 6.62 2.15 -10.90
CA ARG A 311 5.52 1.24 -10.58
C ARG A 311 5.60 -0.05 -11.41
N PHE A 312 5.79 0.08 -12.72
CA PHE A 312 5.94 -1.07 -13.62
C PHE A 312 7.12 -1.96 -13.24
N LEU A 313 8.31 -1.37 -13.02
CA LEU A 313 9.53 -2.10 -12.69
C LEU A 313 9.40 -2.88 -11.39
N VAL A 314 8.86 -2.24 -10.35
CA VAL A 314 8.65 -2.86 -9.04
C VAL A 314 7.59 -3.96 -9.12
N THR A 315 6.41 -3.67 -9.68
CA THR A 315 5.33 -4.65 -9.81
C THR A 315 5.78 -5.88 -10.63
N ARG A 316 6.45 -5.67 -11.77
CA ARG A 316 6.99 -6.78 -12.58
C ARG A 316 8.00 -7.62 -11.80
N THR A 317 8.90 -6.97 -11.06
CA THR A 317 9.92 -7.65 -10.25
C THR A 317 9.29 -8.50 -9.17
N GLN A 318 8.30 -7.97 -8.44
CA GLN A 318 7.55 -8.71 -7.43
C GLN A 318 6.85 -9.93 -8.02
N TYR A 319 6.10 -9.75 -9.10
CA TYR A 319 5.40 -10.86 -9.75
C TYR A 319 6.36 -11.95 -10.24
N THR A 320 7.47 -11.57 -10.86
CA THR A 320 8.42 -12.54 -11.42
C THR A 320 9.13 -13.29 -10.32
N LEU A 321 9.72 -12.60 -9.33
CA LEU A 321 10.46 -13.23 -8.23
C LEU A 321 9.59 -14.12 -7.33
N LEU A 322 8.30 -13.78 -7.13
CA LEU A 322 7.36 -14.62 -6.39
C LEU A 322 6.90 -15.85 -7.19
N SER A 323 6.92 -15.75 -8.52
CA SER A 323 6.58 -16.87 -9.41
C SER A 323 7.77 -17.79 -9.67
N THR A 324 9.00 -17.31 -9.45
CA THR A 324 10.22 -18.12 -9.54
C THR A 324 10.22 -19.18 -8.43
N PRO A 325 10.43 -20.47 -8.77
CA PRO A 325 10.59 -21.53 -7.77
C PRO A 325 11.75 -21.23 -6.81
N LYS A 326 11.67 -21.77 -5.59
CA LYS A 326 12.76 -21.68 -4.62
C LYS A 326 14.07 -22.17 -5.24
N TYR A 327 15.13 -21.37 -5.12
CA TYR A 327 16.43 -21.78 -5.60
C TYR A 327 17.02 -22.88 -4.69
N PRO A 328 17.65 -23.94 -5.27
CA PRO A 328 18.38 -24.93 -4.49
C PRO A 328 19.60 -24.34 -3.79
N ASN A 329 20.26 -23.38 -4.43
CA ASN A 329 21.38 -22.65 -3.85
C ASN A 329 20.87 -21.64 -2.82
N THR A 330 21.33 -21.77 -1.57
CA THR A 330 20.92 -20.93 -0.45
C THR A 330 21.15 -19.44 -0.70
N VAL A 331 22.28 -19.06 -1.31
CA VAL A 331 22.58 -17.64 -1.53
C VAL A 331 21.73 -17.06 -2.65
N LEU A 332 21.46 -17.82 -3.72
CA LEU A 332 20.50 -17.41 -4.76
C LEU A 332 19.08 -17.25 -4.19
N GLU A 333 18.68 -18.12 -3.26
CA GLU A 333 17.39 -17.98 -2.58
C GLU A 333 17.36 -16.74 -1.67
N LEU A 334 18.44 -16.48 -0.91
CA LEU A 334 18.58 -15.25 -0.14
C LEU A 334 18.52 -14.00 -1.05
N SER A 335 19.19 -14.03 -2.21
CA SER A 335 19.11 -12.97 -3.22
C SER A 335 17.68 -12.77 -3.74
N ARG A 336 16.96 -13.86 -4.05
CA ARG A 336 15.56 -13.79 -4.50
C ARG A 336 14.67 -13.11 -3.44
N LEU A 337 14.78 -13.55 -2.19
CA LEU A 337 13.96 -13.03 -1.10
C LEU A 337 14.30 -11.58 -0.72
N VAL A 338 15.58 -11.21 -0.66
CA VAL A 338 15.99 -9.83 -0.33
C VAL A 338 15.60 -8.84 -1.42
N LEU A 339 15.58 -9.24 -2.70
CA LEU A 339 15.10 -8.38 -3.79
C LEU A 339 13.58 -8.16 -3.71
N ILE A 340 12.80 -9.16 -3.26
CA ILE A 340 11.37 -8.96 -2.96
C ILE A 340 11.21 -7.96 -1.81
N LEU A 341 11.97 -8.12 -0.72
CA LEU A 341 11.93 -7.19 0.43
C LEU A 341 12.35 -5.77 0.03
N TYR A 342 13.39 -5.63 -0.80
CA TYR A 342 13.82 -4.33 -1.33
C TYR A 342 12.74 -3.66 -2.17
N SER A 343 12.06 -4.44 -3.03
CA SER A 343 10.95 -3.93 -3.84
C SER A 343 9.77 -3.43 -2.98
N GLU A 344 9.52 -4.07 -1.84
CA GLU A 344 8.53 -3.61 -0.86
C GLU A 344 8.96 -2.34 -0.16
N ASN A 345 10.26 -2.16 0.12
CA ASN A 345 10.78 -0.91 0.68
C ASN A 345 10.53 0.30 -0.24
N MET A 346 10.62 0.09 -1.55
CA MET A 346 10.35 1.12 -2.55
C MET A 346 8.89 1.58 -2.59
N VAL A 347 7.95 0.67 -2.36
CA VAL A 347 6.52 0.95 -2.41
C VAL A 347 6.01 1.33 -1.02
N ASN A 348 6.32 0.59 0.03
CA ASN A 348 5.94 0.84 1.43
C ASN A 348 4.51 1.40 1.59
N GLU A 349 3.55 0.83 0.86
CA GLU A 349 2.17 1.34 0.79
C GLU A 349 1.29 0.78 1.91
N SER A 350 1.74 1.06 3.11
CA SER A 350 1.36 0.33 4.31
C SER A 350 0.94 1.31 5.39
N PRO A 351 -0.25 1.13 5.99
CA PRO A 351 -0.54 1.78 7.27
C PRO A 351 0.62 1.51 8.24
N PRO A 352 1.07 2.53 9.01
CA PRO A 352 2.08 2.32 10.03
C PRO A 352 1.69 1.14 10.93
N ARG A 353 2.67 0.29 11.30
CA ARG A 353 2.52 -0.82 12.25
C ARG A 353 1.70 -2.01 11.77
N LEU A 354 1.65 -2.26 10.46
CA LEU A 354 1.13 -3.52 9.93
C LEU A 354 2.24 -4.52 9.62
N PRO A 355 2.12 -5.78 10.07
CA PRO A 355 2.99 -6.85 9.61
C PRO A 355 2.58 -7.17 8.17
N ILE A 356 3.41 -6.76 7.21
CA ILE A 356 3.10 -6.93 5.77
C ILE A 356 4.03 -7.94 5.12
N CYS A 357 5.25 -8.06 5.66
CA CYS A 357 6.28 -8.97 5.18
C CYS A 357 6.79 -9.87 6.31
N ASP A 358 6.20 -9.88 7.50
CA ASP A 358 6.79 -10.56 8.67
C ASP A 358 7.02 -12.06 8.45
N VAL A 359 6.13 -12.74 7.71
CA VAL A 359 6.33 -14.14 7.35
C VAL A 359 7.49 -14.32 6.35
N LEU A 360 7.60 -13.43 5.36
CA LEU A 360 8.71 -13.39 4.41
C LEU A 360 10.05 -13.11 5.12
N ILE A 361 10.06 -12.15 6.05
CA ILE A 361 11.21 -11.76 6.85
C ILE A 361 11.64 -12.93 7.77
N ALA A 362 10.69 -13.57 8.46
CA ALA A 362 10.98 -14.75 9.27
C ALA A 362 11.56 -15.89 8.42
N ARG A 363 11.01 -16.16 7.24
CA ARG A 363 11.60 -17.15 6.30
C ARG A 363 13.01 -16.77 5.86
N PHE A 364 13.26 -15.48 5.58
CA PHE A 364 14.58 -14.98 5.23
C PHE A 364 15.59 -15.22 6.36
N ARG A 365 15.21 -14.91 7.60
CA ARG A 365 15.99 -15.20 8.81
C ARG A 365 16.30 -16.69 8.94
N ASP A 366 15.29 -17.55 8.81
CA ASP A 366 15.45 -19.00 9.04
C ASP A 366 16.39 -19.65 8.01
N ILE A 367 16.36 -19.18 6.75
CA ILE A 367 17.31 -19.60 5.71
C ILE A 367 18.74 -19.16 6.08
N TRP A 368 18.90 -17.94 6.60
CA TRP A 368 20.19 -17.44 7.08
C TRP A 368 20.77 -18.28 8.21
N LEU A 369 19.96 -18.60 9.22
CA LEU A 369 20.36 -19.46 10.34
C LEU A 369 20.76 -20.86 9.85
N THR A 370 19.97 -21.42 8.94
CA THR A 370 20.27 -22.73 8.34
C THR A 370 21.60 -22.70 7.59
N ALA A 371 21.87 -21.65 6.80
CA ALA A 371 23.09 -21.47 6.05
C ALA A 371 24.34 -21.46 6.96
N GLY A 372 24.27 -20.74 8.08
CA GLY A 372 25.33 -20.68 9.07
C GLY A 372 25.61 -22.04 9.71
N ASN A 373 24.56 -22.78 10.08
CA ASN A 373 24.67 -24.09 10.71
C ASN A 373 25.34 -25.16 9.83
N ILE A 374 25.17 -25.06 8.51
CA ILE A 374 25.77 -26.00 7.53
C ILE A 374 27.07 -25.45 6.90
N GLY A 375 27.59 -24.33 7.41
CA GLY A 375 28.87 -23.77 6.99
C GLY A 375 28.89 -23.12 5.60
N ILE A 376 27.74 -22.69 5.07
CA ILE A 376 27.70 -21.94 3.81
C ILE A 376 28.27 -20.54 4.07
N SER A 377 29.38 -20.21 3.39
CA SER A 377 29.97 -18.89 3.44
C SER A 377 29.20 -17.93 2.53
N VAL A 378 28.71 -16.83 3.10
CA VAL A 378 28.05 -15.74 2.40
C VAL A 378 28.86 -14.46 2.63
N PRO A 379 29.13 -13.64 1.60
CA PRO A 379 29.90 -12.41 1.76
C PRO A 379 29.30 -11.50 2.84
N LEU A 380 30.15 -11.03 3.77
CA LEU A 380 29.69 -10.22 4.92
C LEU A 380 29.07 -8.89 4.49
N GLN A 381 29.56 -8.28 3.41
CA GLN A 381 28.98 -7.05 2.85
C GLN A 381 27.54 -7.28 2.40
N PHE A 382 27.29 -8.38 1.68
CA PHE A 382 25.95 -8.77 1.23
C PHE A 382 25.05 -9.12 2.41
N LYS A 383 25.57 -9.85 3.40
CA LYS A 383 24.87 -10.15 4.65
C LYS A 383 24.39 -8.87 5.31
N LEU A 384 25.30 -7.93 5.57
CA LEU A 384 24.99 -6.69 6.26
C LEU A 384 23.94 -5.87 5.52
N TRP A 385 24.13 -5.63 4.21
CA TRP A 385 23.13 -4.95 3.38
C TRP A 385 21.75 -5.63 3.45
N SER A 386 21.72 -6.96 3.33
CA SER A 386 20.46 -7.72 3.34
C SER A 386 19.71 -7.67 4.67
N LEU A 387 20.44 -7.63 5.80
CA LEU A 387 19.86 -7.48 7.13
C LEU A 387 19.20 -6.11 7.28
N PHE A 388 19.82 -5.04 6.78
CA PHE A 388 19.22 -3.69 6.79
C PHE A 388 17.97 -3.60 5.91
N VAL A 389 18.01 -4.19 4.71
CA VAL A 389 16.83 -4.28 3.82
C VAL A 389 15.67 -4.95 4.56
N ALA A 390 15.91 -6.12 5.15
CA ALA A 390 14.87 -6.85 5.88
C ALA A 390 14.37 -6.07 7.11
N ALA A 391 15.27 -5.53 7.94
CA ALA A 391 14.90 -4.77 9.14
C ALA A 391 14.10 -3.50 8.82
N SER A 392 14.34 -2.88 7.67
CA SER A 392 13.64 -1.65 7.26
C SER A 392 12.15 -1.83 6.98
N VAL A 393 11.72 -3.06 6.67
CA VAL A 393 10.32 -3.40 6.38
C VAL A 393 9.62 -4.15 7.52
N ILE A 394 10.31 -4.41 8.65
CA ILE A 394 9.71 -5.02 9.84
C ILE A 394 8.68 -4.07 10.47
N SER A 395 7.54 -4.64 10.87
CA SER A 395 6.53 -3.91 11.61
C SER A 395 6.97 -3.60 13.05
N VAL A 396 6.61 -2.42 13.55
CA VAL A 396 6.89 -1.99 14.95
C VAL A 396 6.29 -2.94 15.99
N VAL A 397 5.28 -3.75 15.63
CA VAL A 397 4.64 -4.73 16.53
C VAL A 397 5.37 -6.08 16.60
N ALA A 398 6.40 -6.29 15.78
CA ALA A 398 7.19 -7.53 15.74
C ALA A 398 8.51 -7.36 16.50
N GLU A 399 8.44 -6.88 17.74
CA GLU A 399 9.61 -6.56 18.58
C GLU A 399 10.63 -7.72 18.66
N PRO A 400 10.24 -8.98 18.95
CA PRO A 400 11.22 -10.07 19.02
C PRO A 400 11.91 -10.38 17.70
N LEU A 401 11.24 -10.10 16.57
CA LEU A 401 11.85 -10.26 15.25
C LEU A 401 12.86 -9.14 15.00
N MET A 402 12.50 -7.89 15.32
CA MET A 402 13.40 -6.75 15.19
C MET A 402 14.67 -6.94 16.02
N ASP A 403 14.54 -7.38 17.28
CA ASP A 403 15.67 -7.58 18.19
C ASP A 403 16.71 -8.56 17.61
N TRP A 404 16.25 -9.65 16.99
CA TRP A 404 17.13 -10.58 16.29
C TRP A 404 17.93 -9.90 15.17
N TYR A 405 17.27 -9.07 14.35
CA TYR A 405 17.95 -8.36 13.25
C TYR A 405 18.93 -7.32 13.78
N LEU A 406 18.58 -6.58 14.84
CA LEU A 406 19.47 -5.60 15.46
C LEU A 406 20.74 -6.27 16.00
N ALA A 407 20.60 -7.39 16.73
CA ALA A 407 21.73 -8.16 17.22
C ALA A 407 22.62 -8.69 16.08
N TYR A 408 22.02 -9.24 15.02
CA TYR A 408 22.77 -9.75 13.86
C TYR A 408 23.44 -8.66 13.03
N ILE A 409 22.85 -7.46 12.96
CA ILE A 409 23.46 -6.28 12.34
C ILE A 409 24.70 -5.88 13.14
N ASP A 410 24.60 -5.78 14.46
CA ASP A 410 25.73 -5.41 15.32
C ASP A 410 26.87 -6.44 15.26
N GLU A 411 26.53 -7.74 15.33
CA GLU A 411 27.50 -8.83 15.21
C GLU A 411 28.23 -8.78 13.86
N THR A 412 27.48 -8.65 12.76
CA THR A 412 28.06 -8.64 11.40
C THR A 412 28.91 -7.40 11.18
N ALA A 413 28.48 -6.22 11.65
CA ALA A 413 29.26 -5.00 11.60
C ALA A 413 30.56 -5.12 12.42
N SER A 414 30.51 -5.75 13.59
CA SER A 414 31.67 -6.00 14.45
C SER A 414 32.69 -6.94 13.81
N GLN A 415 32.23 -8.01 13.13
CA GLN A 415 33.10 -8.89 12.34
C GLN A 415 33.85 -8.14 11.23
N MET A 416 33.20 -7.14 10.63
CA MET A 416 33.78 -6.26 9.61
C MET A 416 34.55 -5.07 10.19
N ARG A 417 34.59 -4.91 11.53
CA ARG A 417 35.18 -3.77 12.24
C ARG A 417 34.58 -2.41 11.86
N ILE A 418 33.28 -2.40 11.57
CA ILE A 418 32.52 -1.18 11.26
C ILE A 418 31.95 -0.59 12.54
N SER A 419 32.41 0.60 12.91
CA SER A 419 31.94 1.37 14.06
C SER A 419 31.28 2.69 13.69
N GLU A 420 31.43 3.14 12.43
CA GLU A 420 30.97 4.46 11.97
C GLU A 420 29.97 4.31 10.82
N TRP A 421 29.03 5.27 10.76
CA TRP A 421 28.03 5.32 9.70
C TRP A 421 28.63 5.45 8.29
N SER A 422 29.72 6.20 8.14
CA SER A 422 30.45 6.36 6.87
C SER A 422 30.83 5.01 6.26
N HIS A 423 31.42 4.13 7.06
CA HIS A 423 31.81 2.79 6.61
C HIS A 423 30.60 1.89 6.28
N LEU A 424 29.43 2.13 6.88
CA LEU A 424 28.19 1.45 6.47
C LEU A 424 27.72 1.94 5.10
N VAL A 425 27.81 3.24 4.83
CA VAL A 425 27.49 3.80 3.51
C VAL A 425 28.38 3.18 2.45
N ASP A 426 29.68 2.99 2.71
CA ASP A 426 30.59 2.30 1.79
C ASP A 426 30.11 0.88 1.45
N VAL A 427 29.54 0.14 2.42
CA VAL A 427 28.93 -1.18 2.17
C VAL A 427 27.63 -1.06 1.36
N PHE A 428 26.78 -0.08 1.67
CA PHE A 428 25.52 0.10 0.96
C PHE A 428 25.73 0.53 -0.49
N ASP A 429 26.74 1.34 -0.78
CA ASP A 429 27.13 1.76 -2.14
C ASP A 429 27.59 0.58 -3.03
N MET A 430 27.94 -0.56 -2.42
CA MET A 430 28.22 -1.80 -3.17
C MET A 430 26.95 -2.49 -3.69
N PHE A 431 25.76 -2.15 -3.17
CA PHE A 431 24.50 -2.81 -3.49
C PHE A 431 23.39 -1.79 -3.79
N LEU A 432 22.13 -2.23 -3.80
CA LEU A 432 20.97 -1.36 -4.03
C LEU A 432 20.75 -0.45 -2.82
N TRP A 433 20.96 0.85 -3.01
CA TRP A 433 20.87 1.85 -1.96
C TRP A 433 20.62 3.25 -2.54
N ASP A 434 20.02 4.12 -1.72
CA ASP A 434 19.97 5.57 -1.95
C ASP A 434 19.71 6.28 -0.62
N GLU A 435 20.55 7.26 -0.28
CA GLU A 435 20.50 7.98 1.00
C GLU A 435 19.16 8.70 1.24
N LYS A 436 18.48 9.20 0.21
CA LYS A 436 17.22 9.96 0.41
C LYS A 436 16.03 9.03 0.64
N ILE A 437 16.05 7.88 -0.01
CA ILE A 437 15.00 6.88 0.11
C ILE A 437 15.15 6.13 1.43
N HIS A 438 16.36 5.68 1.74
CA HIS A 438 16.60 4.69 2.79
C HIS A 438 17.38 5.24 4.00
N GLY A 439 18.14 6.33 3.83
CA GLY A 439 19.09 6.89 4.82
C GLY A 439 18.51 7.09 6.21
N ARG A 440 17.31 7.68 6.30
CA ARG A 440 16.63 7.89 7.59
C ARG A 440 16.38 6.58 8.32
N ARG A 441 15.74 5.62 7.65
CA ARG A 441 15.31 4.37 8.30
C ARG A 441 16.50 3.49 8.66
N TYR A 442 17.51 3.42 7.80
CA TYR A 442 18.71 2.63 8.09
C TYR A 442 19.53 3.26 9.21
N ARG A 443 19.56 4.59 9.32
CA ARG A 443 20.20 5.26 10.46
C ARG A 443 19.49 4.96 11.78
N GLU A 444 18.16 4.99 11.80
CA GLU A 444 17.38 4.58 12.97
C GLU A 444 17.72 3.14 13.40
N ILE A 445 17.74 2.20 12.45
CA ILE A 445 18.10 0.79 12.69
C ILE A 445 19.53 0.66 13.22
N TRP A 446 20.47 1.41 12.66
CA TRP A 446 21.86 1.39 13.12
C TRP A 446 22.00 1.89 14.57
N ASP A 447 21.36 3.02 14.86
CA ASP A 447 21.39 3.61 16.20
C ASP A 447 20.71 2.69 17.22
N ASP A 448 19.63 2.00 16.84
CA ASP A 448 18.97 0.99 17.67
C ASP A 448 19.87 -0.24 17.89
N ALA A 449 20.53 -0.75 16.84
CA ALA A 449 21.43 -1.89 16.94
C ALA A 449 22.62 -1.63 17.86
N LYS A 450 23.15 -0.41 17.88
CA LYS A 450 24.24 -0.01 18.78
C LYS A 450 23.80 0.26 20.22
N ARG A 451 22.51 0.47 20.46
CA ARG A 451 21.93 0.64 21.79
C ARG A 451 21.50 -0.67 22.44
N ALA A 452 21.18 -1.69 21.63
CA ALA A 452 20.78 -3.00 22.13
C ALA A 452 21.94 -3.62 22.95
N ASP A 453 21.69 -3.96 24.21
CA ASP A 453 22.66 -4.66 25.06
C ASP A 453 22.83 -6.10 24.52
N PRO A 454 24.05 -6.55 24.16
CA PRO A 454 24.28 -7.90 23.64
C PRO A 454 23.82 -9.03 24.58
N HIS A 455 23.58 -8.74 25.86
CA HIS A 455 23.30 -9.74 26.88
C HIS A 455 21.81 -10.06 27.12
N GLU A 456 20.85 -9.32 26.57
CA GLU A 456 19.41 -9.58 26.80
C GLU A 456 18.73 -10.43 25.70
N VAL A 457 19.32 -10.58 24.51
CA VAL A 457 18.61 -11.11 23.31
C VAL A 457 18.84 -12.61 23.06
N LEU A 458 19.77 -13.27 23.76
CA LEU A 458 20.15 -14.68 23.54
C LEU A 458 19.49 -15.70 24.49
N CYS A 459 18.42 -15.33 25.21
CA CYS A 459 17.67 -16.25 26.08
C CYS A 459 16.41 -16.82 25.41
#